data_AF-A0A381RGQ5-F1
#
_entry.id   AF-A0A381RGQ5-F1
#
_cell.length_a   1.000
_cell.length_b   1.000
_cell.length_c   1.000
_cell.angle_alpha   90.00
_cell.angle_beta   90.00
_cell.angle_gamma   90.00
#
_symmetry.space_group_name_H-M   'P 1'
#
loop_
_entity.id
_entity.type
_entity.pdbx_description
1 polymer ?
#
loop_
_entity_poly.entity_id
_entity_poly.type
_entity_poly.pdbx_seq_one_letter_code
_entity_poly.pdbx_strand_id
1 'polypeptide(L)'
;MNKILVKKYYLRKASKWLKRMLIPKSIQTYGIVRKWKQDDKRDWSVVANQNDVSINRYEYSFLSQNGEDGIIKYLFSEIGFESKYFVEFGFGAKQSNSLRLMLKEDFNGLFMDGSQEQCSYFNQASKKMGISGVKAVCTFLTAENIDALLKENHAPYAVDFLSIDVDGNDYWLWQKITSIDPRVVCIEYNSGIGFKQSWTIPYDPDFERFKAHPSGFFAGASLKALESLGKNKGYRLVGCDNTGTNAFFLRNDLGIPAIPTLSVKEAFKPHLNWLGRGFSEAEQYEIMASMSYEEV
;
A
#
# COMPACT_ATOMS: atom_id res chain seq x y z
N MET A 1 10.74 -26.00 11.44
CA MET A 1 9.36 -25.45 11.38
C MET A 1 9.07 -24.64 10.11
N ASN A 2 10.01 -23.79 9.64
CA ASN A 2 9.82 -22.89 8.47
C ASN A 2 9.38 -23.56 7.15
N LYS A 3 9.99 -24.69 6.74
CA LYS A 3 9.66 -25.37 5.47
C LYS A 3 8.21 -25.88 5.39
N ILE A 4 7.60 -26.26 6.51
CA ILE A 4 6.23 -26.81 6.55
C ILE A 4 5.18 -25.70 6.39
N LEU A 5 5.40 -24.54 7.02
CA LEU A 5 4.53 -23.37 6.89
C LEU A 5 4.54 -22.83 5.47
N VAL A 6 5.73 -22.72 4.87
CA VAL A 6 5.93 -22.31 3.46
C VAL A 6 5.20 -23.26 2.50
N LYS A 7 5.37 -24.59 2.64
CA LYS A 7 4.67 -25.58 1.80
C LYS A 7 3.14 -25.49 1.92
N LYS A 8 2.60 -25.30 3.13
CA LYS A 8 1.16 -25.10 3.35
C LYS A 8 0.64 -23.81 2.73
N TYR A 9 1.43 -22.72 2.73
CA TYR A 9 1.08 -21.46 2.07
C TYR A 9 0.97 -21.63 0.55
N TYR A 10 1.96 -22.25 -0.11
CA TYR A 10 1.91 -22.50 -1.56
C TYR A 10 0.74 -23.38 -1.97
N LEU A 11 0.44 -24.45 -1.21
CA LEU A 11 -0.72 -25.31 -1.49
C LEU A 11 -2.04 -24.53 -1.41
N ARG A 12 -2.18 -23.64 -0.42
CA ARG A 12 -3.37 -22.77 -0.31
C ARG A 12 -3.43 -21.74 -1.44
N LYS A 13 -2.30 -21.13 -1.82
CA LYS A 13 -2.22 -20.13 -2.92
C LYS A 13 -2.56 -20.79 -4.26
N ALA A 14 -1.96 -21.94 -4.57
CA ALA A 14 -2.25 -22.74 -5.76
C ALA A 14 -3.72 -23.21 -5.81
N SER A 15 -4.27 -23.68 -4.69
CA SER A 15 -5.69 -24.06 -4.60
C SER A 15 -6.62 -22.88 -4.84
N LYS A 16 -6.33 -21.69 -4.27
CA LYS A 16 -7.10 -20.47 -4.53
C LYS A 16 -6.99 -20.03 -5.99
N TRP A 17 -5.80 -20.10 -6.57
CA TRP A 17 -5.56 -19.76 -7.97
C TRP A 17 -6.32 -20.68 -8.93
N LEU A 18 -6.24 -22.00 -8.74
CA LEU A 18 -7.02 -22.99 -9.50
C LEU A 18 -8.52 -22.73 -9.40
N LYS A 19 -9.05 -22.51 -8.19
CA LYS A 19 -10.47 -22.16 -8.00
C LYS A 19 -10.86 -20.87 -8.72
N ARG A 20 -9.97 -19.87 -8.78
CA ARG A 20 -10.24 -18.61 -9.51
C ARG A 20 -10.27 -18.82 -11.01
N MET A 21 -9.38 -19.64 -11.58
CA MET A 21 -9.37 -19.96 -13.00
C MET A 21 -10.64 -20.67 -13.47
N LEU A 22 -11.24 -21.48 -12.58
CA LEU A 22 -12.48 -22.20 -12.89
C LEU A 22 -13.74 -21.31 -12.85
N ILE A 23 -13.65 -20.10 -12.27
CA ILE A 23 -14.79 -19.17 -12.21
C ILE A 23 -14.74 -18.25 -13.44
N PRO A 24 -15.78 -18.21 -14.28
CA PRO A 24 -15.85 -17.32 -15.41
C PRO A 24 -15.57 -15.86 -15.03
N LYS A 25 -14.80 -15.16 -15.87
CA LYS A 25 -14.47 -13.74 -15.73
C LYS A 25 -15.68 -12.86 -15.47
N SER A 26 -16.82 -13.15 -16.12
CA SER A 26 -18.09 -12.44 -15.90
C SER A 26 -18.59 -12.51 -14.45
N ILE A 27 -18.44 -13.66 -13.80
CA ILE A 27 -18.83 -13.88 -12.39
C ILE A 27 -17.85 -13.17 -11.46
N GLN A 28 -16.54 -13.21 -11.75
CA GLN A 28 -15.54 -12.46 -10.97
C GLN A 28 -15.82 -10.96 -11.00
N THR A 29 -16.03 -10.40 -12.20
CA THR A 29 -16.38 -8.99 -12.40
C THR A 29 -17.71 -8.65 -11.72
N TYR A 30 -18.73 -9.52 -11.78
CA TYR A 30 -19.99 -9.30 -11.06
C TYR A 30 -19.78 -9.22 -9.53
N GLY A 31 -18.96 -10.11 -8.97
CA GLY A 31 -18.60 -10.08 -7.55
C GLY A 31 -17.88 -8.81 -7.14
N ILE A 32 -17.01 -8.27 -8.01
CA ILE A 32 -16.34 -6.97 -7.81
C ILE A 32 -17.36 -5.84 -7.79
N VAL A 33 -18.18 -5.72 -8.84
CA VAL A 33 -19.21 -4.68 -8.94
C VAL A 33 -20.17 -4.73 -7.75
N ARG A 34 -20.57 -5.94 -7.33
CA ARG A 34 -21.41 -6.12 -6.13
C ARG A 34 -20.72 -5.61 -4.86
N LYS A 35 -19.40 -5.81 -4.72
CA LYS A 35 -18.64 -5.29 -3.58
C LYS A 35 -18.52 -3.76 -3.65
N TRP A 36 -18.22 -3.19 -4.81
CA TRP A 36 -18.09 -1.74 -5.00
C TRP A 36 -19.40 -0.98 -4.76
N LYS A 37 -20.55 -1.62 -5.02
CA LYS A 37 -21.88 -1.05 -4.75
C LYS A 37 -22.30 -1.08 -3.28
N GLN A 38 -21.49 -1.64 -2.38
CA GLN A 38 -21.82 -1.62 -0.96
C GLN A 38 -21.76 -0.17 -0.43
N ASP A 39 -22.59 0.10 0.58
CA ASP A 39 -22.54 1.35 1.30
C ASP A 39 -21.37 1.34 2.27
N ASP A 40 -20.63 2.46 2.33
CA ASP A 40 -19.67 2.68 3.41
C ASP A 40 -20.46 3.12 4.65
N LYS A 41 -20.81 2.16 5.50
CA LYS A 41 -21.72 2.38 6.64
C LYS A 41 -21.04 3.06 7.83
N ARG A 42 -19.77 3.48 7.72
CA ARG A 42 -19.03 4.09 8.83
C ARG A 42 -18.81 5.58 8.58
N ASP A 43 -19.49 6.38 9.40
CA ASP A 43 -19.39 7.83 9.33
C ASP A 43 -18.56 8.46 10.48
N TRP A 44 -17.65 7.68 11.07
CA TRP A 44 -16.89 7.94 12.30
C TRP A 44 -17.71 7.77 13.59
N SER A 45 -17.43 6.70 14.35
CA SER A 45 -17.90 6.56 15.74
C SER A 45 -16.71 6.18 16.61
N VAL A 46 -15.84 7.14 16.93
CA VAL A 46 -14.71 6.90 17.83
C VAL A 46 -15.20 7.10 19.27
N VAL A 47 -15.24 6.01 20.04
CA VAL A 47 -15.40 6.10 21.50
C VAL A 47 -14.11 6.68 22.07
N ALA A 48 -14.28 7.76 22.83
CA ALA A 48 -13.24 8.65 23.29
C ALA A 48 -12.16 7.97 24.14
N ASN A 49 -10.92 8.26 23.81
CA ASN A 49 -9.89 8.47 24.81
C ASN A 49 -9.16 9.75 24.40
N GLN A 50 -9.20 10.87 25.11
CA GLN A 50 -8.76 12.16 24.54
C GLN A 50 -7.23 12.34 24.38
N ASN A 51 -6.43 11.34 24.78
CA ASN A 51 -4.98 11.48 24.95
C ASN A 51 -4.09 10.90 23.84
N ASP A 52 -4.63 10.42 22.72
CA ASP A 52 -3.80 9.85 21.65
C ASP A 52 -4.15 10.50 20.30
N VAL A 53 -3.21 11.25 19.75
CA VAL A 53 -3.42 12.07 18.54
C VAL A 53 -3.09 11.23 17.29
N SER A 54 -3.04 9.91 17.41
CA SER A 54 -2.63 9.02 16.33
C SER A 54 -3.71 8.81 15.27
N ILE A 55 -3.28 8.77 14.02
CA ILE A 55 -4.06 8.35 12.85
C ILE A 55 -4.71 6.97 13.06
N ASN A 56 -4.14 6.11 13.91
CA ASN A 56 -4.63 4.75 14.18
C ASN A 56 -6.06 4.68 14.73
N ARG A 57 -6.54 5.74 15.38
CA ARG A 57 -7.91 5.83 15.92
C ARG A 57 -8.98 5.87 14.87
N TYR A 58 -8.56 6.30 13.70
CA TYR A 58 -9.39 6.45 12.54
C TYR A 58 -9.37 5.17 11.69
N GLU A 59 -8.70 4.10 12.12
CA GLU A 59 -8.65 2.88 11.32
C GLU A 59 -10.02 2.22 11.14
N TYR A 60 -10.36 2.01 9.88
CA TYR A 60 -11.36 1.04 9.47
C TYR A 60 -11.06 0.56 8.06
N SER A 61 -11.62 -0.62 7.74
CA SER A 61 -11.58 -1.21 6.41
C SER A 61 -12.98 -1.22 5.81
N PHE A 62 -13.12 -0.67 4.61
CA PHE A 62 -14.25 -0.88 3.73
C PHE A 62 -13.81 -1.64 2.47
N LEU A 63 -12.81 -1.11 1.76
CA LEU A 63 -12.20 -1.66 0.56
C LEU A 63 -10.67 -1.78 0.65
N SER A 64 -9.99 -1.25 1.67
CA SER A 64 -8.56 -1.48 1.90
C SER A 64 -8.28 -2.85 2.54
N GLN A 65 -7.01 -3.22 2.68
CA GLN A 65 -6.64 -4.49 3.30
C GLN A 65 -6.81 -4.50 4.82
N ASN A 66 -6.35 -3.42 5.45
CA ASN A 66 -6.32 -3.21 6.88
C ASN A 66 -7.13 -1.94 7.22
N GLY A 67 -6.62 -1.06 8.08
CA GLY A 67 -7.31 0.16 8.53
C GLY A 67 -7.14 1.39 7.62
N GLU A 68 -6.57 1.24 6.43
CA GLU A 68 -6.11 2.36 5.60
C GLU A 68 -7.24 3.28 5.14
N ASP A 69 -8.41 2.76 4.75
CA ASP A 69 -9.53 3.58 4.28
C ASP A 69 -9.87 4.69 5.28
N GLY A 70 -9.86 4.34 6.56
CA GLY A 70 -10.15 5.27 7.63
C GLY A 70 -9.01 6.26 7.87
N ILE A 71 -7.76 5.79 7.93
CA ILE A 71 -6.60 6.69 8.02
C ILE A 71 -6.63 7.72 6.87
N ILE A 72 -6.83 7.26 5.64
CA ILE A 72 -6.89 8.11 4.44
C ILE A 72 -8.05 9.10 4.55
N LYS A 73 -9.24 8.66 4.95
CA LYS A 73 -10.39 9.55 5.17
C LYS A 73 -10.09 10.63 6.22
N TYR A 74 -9.40 10.29 7.30
CA TYR A 74 -9.01 11.25 8.34
C TYR A 74 -7.96 12.25 7.83
N LEU A 75 -6.90 11.78 7.16
CA LEU A 75 -5.87 12.66 6.62
C LEU A 75 -6.51 13.72 5.70
N PHE A 76 -7.38 13.29 4.78
CA PHE A 76 -8.06 14.21 3.88
C PHE A 76 -9.19 15.01 4.51
N SER A 77 -9.78 14.62 5.64
CA SER A 77 -10.70 15.50 6.37
C SER A 77 -9.97 16.70 6.97
N GLU A 78 -8.68 16.56 7.26
CA GLU A 78 -7.85 17.63 7.81
C GLU A 78 -7.19 18.50 6.73
N ILE A 79 -6.68 17.90 5.64
CA ILE A 79 -5.99 18.65 4.56
C ILE A 79 -6.91 19.05 3.40
N GLY A 80 -8.14 18.54 3.35
CA GLY A 80 -9.05 18.70 2.21
C GLY A 80 -8.57 17.98 0.94
N PHE A 81 -9.39 17.98 -0.11
CA PHE A 81 -9.01 17.50 -1.44
C PHE A 81 -8.61 18.66 -2.34
N GLU A 82 -7.65 18.44 -3.24
CA GLU A 82 -7.26 19.44 -4.25
C GLU A 82 -7.46 18.89 -5.67
N SER A 83 -6.64 17.91 -6.07
CA SER A 83 -6.70 17.38 -7.44
C SER A 83 -7.75 16.28 -7.64
N LYS A 84 -8.20 15.65 -6.55
CA LYS A 84 -9.01 14.42 -6.56
C LYS A 84 -8.45 13.38 -7.53
N TYR A 85 -7.13 13.23 -7.52
CA TYR A 85 -6.41 12.26 -8.33
C TYR A 85 -5.56 11.37 -7.44
N PHE A 86 -5.62 10.07 -7.65
CA PHE A 86 -4.72 9.12 -7.01
C PHE A 86 -3.86 8.35 -8.02
N VAL A 87 -2.74 7.84 -7.53
CA VAL A 87 -1.91 6.83 -8.20
C VAL A 87 -1.71 5.67 -7.23
N GLU A 88 -1.91 4.44 -7.68
CA GLU A 88 -1.67 3.25 -6.86
C GLU A 88 -0.93 2.16 -7.64
N PHE A 89 0.18 1.69 -7.07
CA PHE A 89 1.00 0.60 -7.59
C PHE A 89 0.79 -0.66 -6.75
N GLY A 90 0.55 -1.78 -7.41
CA GLY A 90 0.31 -3.07 -6.75
C GLY A 90 -1.05 -3.11 -6.07
N PHE A 91 -2.09 -3.53 -6.79
CA PHE A 91 -3.47 -3.38 -6.33
C PHE A 91 -4.34 -4.60 -6.62
N GLY A 92 -5.37 -4.79 -5.79
CA GLY A 92 -6.43 -5.75 -6.04
C GLY A 92 -7.71 -5.10 -6.54
N ALA A 93 -8.33 -5.62 -7.61
CA ALA A 93 -9.60 -5.07 -8.11
C ALA A 93 -10.76 -5.14 -7.08
N LYS A 94 -10.65 -6.00 -6.05
CA LYS A 94 -11.62 -6.11 -4.94
C LYS A 94 -11.19 -5.37 -3.67
N GLN A 95 -9.91 -5.05 -3.55
CA GLN A 95 -9.30 -4.56 -2.32
C GLN A 95 -8.04 -3.76 -2.64
N SER A 96 -8.03 -2.48 -2.31
CA SER A 96 -6.94 -1.54 -2.57
C SER A 96 -7.14 -0.26 -1.75
N ASN A 97 -6.09 0.53 -1.57
CA ASN A 97 -6.14 1.74 -0.72
C ASN A 97 -6.90 2.91 -1.37
N SER A 98 -6.99 2.96 -2.70
CA SER A 98 -7.64 4.06 -3.44
C SER A 98 -9.07 3.76 -3.88
N LEU A 99 -9.55 2.51 -3.73
CA LEU A 99 -10.90 2.14 -4.18
C LEU A 99 -12.00 2.97 -3.50
N ARG A 100 -11.85 3.28 -2.20
CA ARG A 100 -12.83 4.13 -1.50
C ARG A 100 -12.82 5.56 -2.05
N LEU A 101 -11.64 6.15 -2.29
CA LEU A 101 -11.51 7.49 -2.88
C LEU A 101 -12.25 7.58 -4.23
N MET A 102 -12.04 6.59 -5.10
CA MET A 102 -12.73 6.49 -6.38
C MET A 102 -14.26 6.39 -6.22
N LEU A 103 -14.74 5.52 -5.32
CA LEU A 103 -16.16 5.15 -5.24
C LEU A 103 -17.01 6.08 -4.38
N LYS A 104 -16.39 6.83 -3.46
CA LYS A 104 -17.09 7.61 -2.44
C LYS A 104 -16.72 9.10 -2.45
N GLU A 105 -15.59 9.47 -3.06
CA GLU A 105 -15.07 10.86 -3.03
C GLU A 105 -14.86 11.46 -4.43
N ASP A 106 -15.33 10.78 -5.49
CA ASP A 106 -15.24 11.17 -6.90
C ASP A 106 -13.81 11.36 -7.42
N PHE A 107 -12.87 10.54 -6.96
CA PHE A 107 -11.50 10.60 -7.45
C PHE A 107 -11.36 9.96 -8.85
N ASN A 108 -10.58 10.64 -9.68
CA ASN A 108 -9.93 10.05 -10.85
C ASN A 108 -8.64 9.36 -10.41
N GLY A 109 -8.07 8.52 -11.28
CA GLY A 109 -6.79 7.91 -10.91
C GLY A 109 -6.25 6.84 -11.82
N LEU A 110 -5.04 6.43 -11.46
CA LEU A 110 -4.22 5.49 -12.22
C LEU A 110 -3.80 4.34 -11.33
N PHE A 111 -4.24 3.14 -11.70
CA PHE A 111 -3.79 1.89 -11.10
C PHE A 111 -2.75 1.23 -12.01
N MET A 112 -1.67 0.68 -11.44
CA MET A 112 -0.70 -0.14 -12.18
C MET A 112 -0.35 -1.41 -11.41
N ASP A 113 -0.32 -2.55 -12.10
CA ASP A 113 0.00 -3.85 -11.50
C ASP A 113 0.52 -4.82 -12.56
N GLY A 114 1.38 -5.76 -12.19
CA GLY A 114 1.88 -6.80 -13.10
C GLY A 114 0.84 -7.86 -13.48
N SER A 115 -0.30 -7.92 -12.78
CA SER A 115 -1.37 -8.88 -12.98
C SER A 115 -2.37 -8.40 -14.03
N GLN A 116 -2.27 -9.00 -15.23
CA GLN A 116 -3.24 -8.81 -16.31
C GLN A 116 -4.67 -9.17 -15.88
N GLU A 117 -4.81 -10.12 -14.95
CA GLU A 117 -6.11 -10.53 -14.38
C GLU A 117 -6.74 -9.38 -13.58
N GLN A 118 -6.00 -8.81 -12.61
CA GLN A 118 -6.50 -7.72 -11.76
C GLN A 118 -6.83 -6.48 -12.58
N CYS A 119 -5.92 -6.07 -13.47
CA CYS A 119 -6.13 -4.92 -14.35
C CYS A 119 -7.37 -5.10 -15.23
N SER A 120 -7.55 -6.30 -15.80
CA SER A 120 -8.70 -6.56 -16.64
C SER A 120 -10.01 -6.60 -15.86
N TYR A 121 -10.02 -7.16 -14.65
CA TYR A 121 -11.21 -7.17 -13.81
C TYR A 121 -11.61 -5.76 -13.36
N PHE A 122 -10.64 -4.95 -12.95
CA PHE A 122 -10.86 -3.55 -12.59
C PHE A 122 -11.49 -2.78 -13.75
N ASN A 123 -10.84 -2.76 -14.92
CA ASN A 123 -11.34 -2.00 -16.07
C ASN A 123 -12.74 -2.44 -16.51
N GLN A 124 -13.06 -3.75 -16.42
CA GLN A 124 -14.40 -4.24 -16.72
C GLN A 124 -15.44 -3.83 -15.67
N ALA A 125 -15.07 -3.83 -14.38
CA ALA A 125 -15.94 -3.41 -13.30
C ALA A 125 -16.25 -1.91 -13.40
N SER A 126 -15.22 -1.07 -13.60
CA SER A 126 -15.37 0.38 -13.80
C SER A 126 -16.28 0.68 -15.00
N LYS A 127 -16.04 0.01 -16.15
CA LYS A 127 -16.90 0.13 -17.33
C LYS A 127 -18.35 -0.27 -17.05
N LYS A 128 -18.58 -1.38 -16.34
CA LYS A 128 -19.95 -1.82 -15.96
C LYS A 128 -20.65 -0.87 -15.01
N MET A 129 -19.91 -0.15 -14.18
CA MET A 129 -20.46 0.87 -13.27
C MET A 129 -20.59 2.25 -13.92
N GLY A 130 -20.12 2.43 -15.16
CA GLY A 130 -20.13 3.72 -15.83
C GLY A 130 -19.14 4.73 -15.23
N ILE A 131 -18.14 4.26 -14.48
CA ILE A 131 -17.10 5.12 -13.90
C ILE A 131 -16.08 5.43 -14.99
N SER A 132 -16.04 6.70 -15.40
CA SER A 132 -15.00 7.28 -16.26
C SER A 132 -13.97 8.02 -15.39
N GLY A 133 -12.72 8.15 -15.87
CA GLY A 133 -11.66 8.87 -15.16
C GLY A 133 -10.69 8.02 -14.34
N VAL A 134 -10.93 6.71 -14.28
CA VAL A 134 -9.98 5.72 -13.74
C VAL A 134 -9.56 4.71 -14.79
N LYS A 135 -8.31 4.24 -14.70
CA LYS A 135 -7.82 3.12 -15.51
C LYS A 135 -6.80 2.29 -14.76
N ALA A 136 -6.78 0.99 -15.04
CA ALA A 136 -5.71 0.09 -14.64
C ALA A 136 -4.82 -0.29 -15.83
N VAL A 137 -3.51 -0.17 -15.67
CA VAL A 137 -2.50 -0.53 -16.66
C VAL A 137 -1.73 -1.75 -16.19
N CYS A 138 -1.70 -2.80 -17.01
CA CYS A 138 -0.93 -4.00 -16.71
C CYS A 138 0.53 -3.78 -17.10
N THR A 139 1.42 -3.68 -16.12
CA THR A 139 2.84 -3.43 -16.35
C THR A 139 3.67 -3.89 -15.16
N PHE A 140 4.90 -4.35 -15.42
CA PHE A 140 5.89 -4.59 -14.37
C PHE A 140 6.70 -3.30 -14.15
N LEU A 141 6.63 -2.76 -12.95
CA LEU A 141 7.22 -1.46 -12.63
C LEU A 141 8.69 -1.60 -12.26
N THR A 142 9.51 -0.74 -12.82
CA THR A 142 10.94 -0.65 -12.55
C THR A 142 11.34 0.79 -12.27
N ALA A 143 12.51 0.99 -11.66
CA ALA A 143 13.10 2.30 -11.43
C ALA A 143 13.27 3.11 -12.73
N GLU A 144 13.49 2.42 -13.85
CA GLU A 144 13.74 3.02 -15.16
C GLU A 144 12.45 3.44 -15.87
N ASN A 145 11.35 2.72 -15.66
CA ASN A 145 10.13 2.94 -16.43
C ASN A 145 9.06 3.75 -15.69
N ILE A 146 9.09 3.80 -14.35
CA ILE A 146 7.93 4.28 -13.57
C ILE A 146 7.57 5.74 -13.86
N ASP A 147 8.55 6.61 -13.97
CA ASP A 147 8.31 8.04 -14.21
C ASP A 147 7.80 8.30 -15.65
N ALA A 148 8.28 7.52 -16.62
CA ALA A 148 7.80 7.58 -17.99
C ALA A 148 6.36 7.08 -18.09
N LEU A 149 6.06 5.94 -17.44
CA LEU A 149 4.72 5.36 -17.41
C LEU A 149 3.68 6.30 -16.79
N LEU A 150 4.04 7.06 -15.75
CA LEU A 150 3.17 8.09 -15.17
C LEU A 150 2.83 9.18 -16.18
N LYS A 151 3.83 9.71 -16.90
CA LYS A 151 3.65 10.75 -17.93
C LYS A 151 2.85 10.24 -19.13
N GLU A 152 3.18 9.06 -19.65
CA GLU A 152 2.47 8.41 -20.76
C GLU A 152 1.01 8.17 -20.44
N ASN A 153 0.71 7.91 -19.16
CA ASN A 153 -0.66 7.72 -18.71
C ASN A 153 -1.37 9.00 -18.29
N HIS A 154 -0.73 10.16 -18.47
CA HIS A 154 -1.24 11.49 -18.16
C HIS A 154 -1.62 11.66 -16.68
N ALA A 155 -0.85 11.07 -15.77
CA ALA A 155 -0.94 11.41 -14.36
C ALA A 155 -0.61 12.92 -14.20
N PRO A 156 -1.45 13.72 -13.53
CA PRO A 156 -1.16 15.12 -13.30
C PRO A 156 0.01 15.26 -12.33
N TYR A 157 0.73 16.39 -12.41
CA TYR A 157 1.80 16.67 -11.45
C TYR A 157 1.26 16.73 -10.02
N ALA A 158 0.18 17.49 -9.78
CA ALA A 158 -0.46 17.54 -8.47
C ALA A 158 -1.36 16.31 -8.25
N VAL A 159 -1.00 15.46 -7.29
CA VAL A 159 -1.73 14.25 -6.92
C VAL A 159 -2.14 14.35 -5.46
N ASP A 160 -3.37 13.95 -5.12
CA ASP A 160 -3.80 13.96 -3.72
C ASP A 160 -3.19 12.74 -2.99
N PHE A 161 -3.25 11.56 -3.61
CA PHE A 161 -2.87 10.30 -2.97
C PHE A 161 -1.95 9.43 -3.84
N LEU A 162 -0.84 8.96 -3.27
CA LEU A 162 0.01 7.92 -3.85
C LEU A 162 0.05 6.70 -2.92
N SER A 163 -0.26 5.52 -3.44
CA SER A 163 -0.11 4.24 -2.73
C SER A 163 0.91 3.34 -3.44
N ILE A 164 1.85 2.76 -2.68
CA ILE A 164 2.93 1.91 -3.19
C ILE A 164 2.96 0.61 -2.38
N ASP A 165 2.59 -0.51 -3.01
CA ASP A 165 2.63 -1.85 -2.41
C ASP A 165 2.97 -2.89 -3.50
N VAL A 166 4.24 -2.94 -3.91
CA VAL A 166 4.72 -3.79 -5.01
C VAL A 166 5.49 -5.03 -4.54
N ASP A 167 5.39 -5.37 -3.26
CA ASP A 167 6.00 -6.57 -2.66
C ASP A 167 7.54 -6.64 -2.84
N GLY A 168 8.27 -5.50 -2.88
CA GLY A 168 9.69 -5.53 -3.20
C GLY A 168 10.36 -4.16 -3.37
N ASN A 169 10.35 -3.65 -4.60
CA ASN A 169 11.11 -2.46 -5.00
C ASN A 169 10.49 -1.12 -4.53
N ASP A 170 9.61 -1.13 -3.52
CA ASP A 170 8.81 0.00 -3.05
C ASP A 170 9.65 1.27 -2.82
N TYR A 171 10.77 1.11 -2.12
CA TYR A 171 11.74 2.18 -1.85
C TYR A 171 12.34 2.76 -3.15
N TRP A 172 12.79 1.89 -4.06
CA TRP A 172 13.43 2.29 -5.31
C TRP A 172 12.46 2.97 -6.26
N LEU A 173 11.23 2.46 -6.34
CA LEU A 173 10.17 3.06 -7.13
C LEU A 173 9.84 4.46 -6.58
N TRP A 174 9.60 4.60 -5.27
CA TRP A 174 9.32 5.91 -4.68
C TRP A 174 10.46 6.90 -4.87
N GLN A 175 11.70 6.44 -4.75
CA GLN A 175 12.89 7.26 -4.96
C GLN A 175 12.90 7.86 -6.37
N LYS A 176 12.57 7.07 -7.40
CA LYS A 176 12.65 7.49 -8.81
C LYS A 176 11.50 8.37 -9.30
N ILE A 177 10.37 8.35 -8.61
CA ILE A 177 9.22 9.19 -9.00
C ILE A 177 9.56 10.67 -8.83
N THR A 178 9.43 11.43 -9.91
CA THR A 178 9.63 12.90 -9.95
C THR A 178 8.54 13.64 -10.73
N SER A 179 7.76 12.91 -11.52
CA SER A 179 6.69 13.43 -12.39
C SER A 179 5.37 13.76 -11.68
N ILE A 180 5.22 13.33 -10.43
CA ILE A 180 4.07 13.63 -9.58
C ILE A 180 4.56 14.13 -8.22
N ASP A 181 3.74 14.94 -7.57
CA ASP A 181 3.97 15.51 -6.25
C ASP A 181 2.76 15.24 -5.32
N PRO A 182 2.64 14.02 -4.79
CA PRO A 182 1.53 13.62 -3.92
C PRO A 182 1.39 14.48 -2.67
N ARG A 183 0.16 14.70 -2.18
CA ARG A 183 -0.08 15.34 -0.88
C ARG A 183 0.03 14.33 0.28
N VAL A 184 -0.45 13.11 0.03
CA VAL A 184 -0.36 11.96 0.94
C VAL A 184 0.33 10.79 0.22
N VAL A 185 1.31 10.17 0.86
CA VAL A 185 1.92 8.90 0.40
C VAL A 185 1.63 7.80 1.41
N CYS A 186 1.11 6.68 0.93
CA CYS A 186 0.98 5.40 1.64
C CYS A 186 1.97 4.42 1.01
N ILE A 187 2.87 3.80 1.79
CA ILE A 187 3.88 2.88 1.26
C ILE A 187 4.07 1.68 2.20
N GLU A 188 4.14 0.47 1.62
CA GLU A 188 4.42 -0.74 2.38
C GLU A 188 5.83 -0.67 3.00
N TYR A 189 5.94 -1.06 4.27
CA TYR A 189 7.22 -1.23 4.95
C TYR A 189 7.32 -2.61 5.59
N ASN A 190 8.55 -3.13 5.63
CA ASN A 190 8.84 -4.40 6.25
C ASN A 190 9.14 -4.20 7.74
N SER A 191 8.09 -4.25 8.56
CA SER A 191 8.19 -4.13 10.02
C SER A 191 9.05 -5.21 10.68
N GLY A 192 9.31 -6.34 10.00
CA GLY A 192 10.21 -7.38 10.50
C GLY A 192 11.68 -6.92 10.64
N ILE A 193 12.08 -5.84 9.96
CA ILE A 193 13.42 -5.23 10.08
C ILE A 193 13.54 -4.43 11.40
N GLY A 194 12.42 -4.06 12.02
CA GLY A 194 12.40 -3.19 13.19
C GLY A 194 12.55 -1.70 12.84
N PHE A 195 12.63 -0.87 13.87
CA PHE A 195 12.58 0.59 13.74
C PHE A 195 13.96 1.28 13.73
N LYS A 196 15.05 0.55 13.96
CA LYS A 196 16.39 1.16 14.10
C LYS A 196 17.17 1.16 12.79
N GLN A 197 17.06 0.08 12.03
CA GLN A 197 17.84 -0.20 10.84
C GLN A 197 17.24 0.52 9.65
N SER A 198 18.10 1.17 8.86
CA SER A 198 17.73 1.81 7.60
C SER A 198 18.08 0.89 6.44
N TRP A 199 17.28 -0.16 6.26
CA TRP A 199 17.56 -1.21 5.26
C TRP A 199 16.49 -1.26 4.18
N THR A 200 16.88 -1.68 2.98
CA THR A 200 16.01 -2.09 1.87
C THR A 200 16.61 -3.27 1.12
N ILE A 201 15.80 -4.02 0.36
CA ILE A 201 16.35 -5.01 -0.55
C ILE A 201 17.22 -4.32 -1.61
N PRO A 202 18.30 -4.96 -2.11
CA PRO A 202 19.01 -4.47 -3.28
C PRO A 202 18.07 -4.34 -4.47
N TYR A 203 18.23 -3.27 -5.23
CA TYR A 203 17.41 -3.07 -6.43
C TYR A 203 17.65 -4.18 -7.44
N ASP A 204 16.57 -4.82 -7.89
CA ASP A 204 16.55 -5.77 -8.99
C ASP A 204 15.31 -5.48 -9.86
N PRO A 205 15.46 -5.08 -11.14
CA PRO A 205 14.33 -4.75 -12.01
C PRO A 205 13.41 -5.94 -12.29
N ASP A 206 13.84 -7.17 -12.01
CA ASP A 206 13.06 -8.40 -12.17
C ASP A 206 12.67 -9.04 -10.81
N PHE A 207 12.78 -8.28 -9.71
CA PHE A 207 12.57 -8.78 -8.36
C PHE A 207 11.19 -9.45 -8.19
N GLU A 208 11.19 -10.71 -7.77
CA GLU A 208 9.99 -11.41 -7.32
C GLU A 208 10.21 -12.00 -5.92
N ARG A 209 9.49 -11.45 -4.94
CA ARG A 209 9.54 -11.81 -3.50
C ARG A 209 9.75 -13.30 -3.21
N PHE A 210 8.94 -14.16 -3.82
CA PHE A 210 8.96 -15.60 -3.55
C PHE A 210 10.04 -16.38 -4.32
N LYS A 211 10.57 -15.82 -5.42
CA LYS A 211 11.77 -16.35 -6.07
C LYS A 211 13.02 -15.95 -5.31
N ALA A 212 13.07 -14.70 -4.85
CA ALA A 212 14.19 -14.15 -4.09
C ALA A 212 14.37 -14.88 -2.75
N HIS A 213 13.28 -15.13 -2.02
CA HIS A 213 13.34 -15.99 -0.84
C HIS A 213 12.01 -16.74 -0.58
N PRO A 214 12.03 -18.09 -0.44
CA PRO A 214 10.80 -18.89 -0.37
C PRO A 214 9.94 -18.63 0.88
N SER A 215 10.48 -17.97 1.91
CA SER A 215 9.69 -17.56 3.07
C SER A 215 8.75 -16.39 2.79
N GLY A 216 9.04 -15.58 1.78
CA GLY A 216 8.41 -14.28 1.54
C GLY A 216 8.79 -13.19 2.54
N PHE A 217 9.78 -13.39 3.41
CA PHE A 217 10.24 -12.36 4.34
C PHE A 217 11.16 -11.31 3.68
N PHE A 218 11.86 -11.70 2.61
CA PHE A 218 12.78 -10.81 1.89
C PHE A 218 12.01 -9.95 0.89
N ALA A 219 11.72 -8.70 1.27
CA ALA A 219 11.02 -7.71 0.43
C ALA A 219 11.06 -6.33 1.09
N GLY A 220 10.89 -5.28 0.29
CA GLY A 220 10.57 -3.94 0.76
C GLY A 220 11.71 -3.23 1.48
N ALA A 221 11.32 -2.27 2.31
CA ALA A 221 12.24 -1.46 3.10
C ALA A 221 11.75 -1.29 4.54
N SER A 222 12.70 -1.02 5.43
CA SER A 222 12.44 -0.64 6.81
C SER A 222 11.69 0.70 6.89
N LEU A 223 10.99 0.94 7.99
CA LEU A 223 10.36 2.24 8.25
C LEU A 223 11.39 3.38 8.29
N LYS A 224 12.60 3.10 8.81
CA LYS A 224 13.67 4.10 8.89
C LYS A 224 14.19 4.51 7.51
N ALA A 225 14.37 3.55 6.59
CA ALA A 225 14.74 3.84 5.21
C ALA A 225 13.68 4.71 4.52
N LEU A 226 12.41 4.37 4.66
CA LEU A 226 11.30 5.14 4.09
C LEU A 226 11.18 6.54 4.72
N GLU A 227 11.46 6.67 6.01
CA GLU A 227 11.48 7.97 6.69
C GLU A 227 12.59 8.88 6.17
N SER A 228 13.81 8.34 6.00
CA SER A 228 14.93 9.07 5.39
C SER A 228 14.61 9.48 3.95
N LEU A 229 14.04 8.57 3.14
CA LEU A 229 13.64 8.87 1.77
C LEU A 229 12.54 9.93 1.70
N GLY A 230 11.50 9.79 2.53
CA GLY A 230 10.41 10.75 2.63
C GLY A 230 10.92 12.16 2.93
N LYS A 231 11.82 12.29 3.92
CA LYS A 231 12.48 13.57 4.24
C LYS A 231 13.21 14.18 3.05
N ASN A 232 14.01 13.38 2.34
CA ASN A 232 14.75 13.83 1.15
C ASN A 232 13.82 14.28 0.02
N LYS A 233 12.60 13.72 -0.04
CA LYS A 233 11.57 14.08 -1.02
C LYS A 233 10.63 15.19 -0.56
N GLY A 234 10.79 15.75 0.64
CA GLY A 234 9.93 16.82 1.16
C GLY A 234 8.67 16.34 1.89
N TYR A 235 8.72 15.15 2.49
CA TYR A 235 7.62 14.54 3.23
C TYR A 235 8.02 14.26 4.69
N ARG A 236 7.01 14.17 5.56
CA ARG A 236 7.14 13.80 6.97
C ARG A 236 6.29 12.57 7.30
N LEU A 237 6.84 11.67 8.11
CA LEU A 237 6.13 10.49 8.62
C LEU A 237 5.05 10.94 9.62
N VAL A 238 3.81 10.48 9.43
CA VAL A 238 2.67 10.82 10.29
C VAL A 238 2.05 9.61 11.00
N GLY A 239 2.48 8.41 10.65
CA GLY A 239 2.13 7.18 11.37
C GLY A 239 2.18 5.95 10.47
N CYS A 240 1.94 4.80 11.07
CA CYS A 240 1.75 3.53 10.37
C CYS A 240 0.43 2.90 10.81
N ASP A 241 -0.19 2.10 9.97
CA ASP A 241 -1.38 1.35 10.36
C ASP A 241 -1.04 0.30 11.44
N ASN A 242 -2.02 -0.08 12.27
CA ASN A 242 -1.80 -0.97 13.42
C ASN A 242 -1.33 -2.36 13.00
N THR A 243 -1.55 -2.79 11.76
CA THR A 243 -1.07 -4.10 11.29
C THR A 243 0.42 -4.13 11.00
N GLY A 244 1.07 -2.97 10.96
CA GLY A 244 2.50 -2.83 10.70
C GLY A 244 2.85 -3.14 9.25
N THR A 245 1.99 -2.73 8.32
CA THR A 245 2.14 -2.99 6.88
C THR A 245 2.42 -1.71 6.12
N ASN A 246 1.65 -0.64 6.35
CA ASN A 246 1.68 0.60 5.59
C ASN A 246 2.12 1.79 6.46
N ALA A 247 3.02 2.60 5.92
CA ALA A 247 3.46 3.87 6.47
C ALA A 247 2.82 5.03 5.72
N PHE A 248 2.42 6.08 6.45
CA PHE A 248 1.76 7.26 5.91
C PHE A 248 2.67 8.49 6.05
N PHE A 249 2.80 9.22 4.94
CA PHE A 249 3.59 10.43 4.85
C PHE A 249 2.73 11.59 4.34
N LEU A 250 2.95 12.78 4.91
CA LEU A 250 2.37 14.04 4.42
C LEU A 250 3.46 14.91 3.81
N ARG A 251 3.12 15.62 2.73
CA ARG A 251 4.00 16.65 2.16
C ARG A 251 4.22 17.78 3.18
N ASN A 252 5.45 18.29 3.25
CA ASN A 252 5.87 19.20 4.33
C ASN A 252 5.16 20.57 4.33
N ASP A 253 4.65 21.01 3.19
CA ASP A 253 3.87 22.25 3.06
C ASP A 253 2.48 22.15 3.71
N LEU A 254 1.99 20.93 3.97
CA LEU A 254 0.73 20.67 4.66
C LEU A 254 0.94 20.74 6.18
N GLY A 255 1.08 21.97 6.67
CA GLY A 255 1.24 22.31 8.08
C GLY A 255 -0.06 22.19 8.88
N ILE A 256 -0.47 20.97 9.20
CA ILE A 256 -1.67 20.71 10.01
C ILE A 256 -1.25 20.32 11.45
N PRO A 257 -1.52 21.16 12.47
CA PRO A 257 -1.19 20.85 13.87
C PRO A 257 -1.83 19.56 14.40
N ALA A 258 -3.01 19.19 13.90
CA ALA A 258 -3.73 17.97 14.31
C ALA A 258 -3.03 16.67 13.84
N ILE A 259 -2.10 16.75 12.89
CA ILE A 259 -1.35 15.60 12.38
C ILE A 259 0.15 15.87 12.60
N PRO A 260 0.70 15.54 13.78
CA PRO A 260 2.10 15.80 14.09
C PRO A 260 3.03 14.90 13.27
N THR A 261 4.27 15.33 13.09
CA THR A 261 5.33 14.46 12.60
C THR A 261 5.73 13.50 13.70
N LEU A 262 5.82 12.21 13.39
CA LEU A 262 6.25 11.18 14.33
C LEU A 262 7.68 10.76 14.05
N SER A 263 8.43 10.45 15.10
CA SER A 263 9.66 9.69 14.94
C SER A 263 9.35 8.26 14.50
N VAL A 264 10.33 7.61 13.88
CA VAL A 264 10.22 6.20 13.47
C VAL A 264 9.82 5.30 14.65
N LYS A 265 10.35 5.57 15.85
CA LYS A 265 10.02 4.80 17.06
C LYS A 265 8.57 4.98 17.50
N GLU A 266 8.00 6.18 17.37
CA GLU A 266 6.61 6.47 17.74
C GLU A 266 5.62 5.90 16.72
N ALA A 267 5.96 5.96 15.44
CA ALA A 267 5.11 5.49 14.34
C ALA A 267 5.13 3.96 14.18
N PHE A 268 6.26 3.31 14.47
CA PHE A 268 6.48 1.89 14.20
C PHE A 268 5.41 1.00 14.84
N LYS A 269 4.90 0.05 14.05
CA LYS A 269 4.03 -1.03 14.51
C LYS A 269 4.62 -2.36 14.09
N PRO A 270 4.61 -3.39 14.94
CA PRO A 270 5.08 -4.71 14.56
C PRO A 270 4.08 -5.38 13.61
N HIS A 271 4.57 -6.31 12.79
CA HIS A 271 3.72 -7.00 11.83
C HIS A 271 2.70 -7.94 12.52
N LEU A 272 1.45 -7.51 12.67
CA LEU A 272 0.44 -8.26 13.43
C LEU A 272 0.19 -9.66 12.86
N ASN A 273 0.23 -9.80 11.52
CA ASN A 273 0.03 -11.10 10.88
C ASN A 273 1.16 -12.10 11.18
N TRP A 274 2.38 -11.65 11.48
CA TRP A 274 3.49 -12.54 11.83
C TRP A 274 3.47 -12.87 13.32
N LEU A 275 3.16 -11.90 14.16
CA LEU A 275 2.90 -12.10 15.59
C LEU A 275 1.78 -13.14 15.81
N GLY A 276 0.66 -13.01 15.08
CA GLY A 276 -0.45 -13.96 15.14
C GLY A 276 -0.11 -15.37 14.63
N ARG A 277 1.02 -15.53 13.93
CA ARG A 277 1.58 -16.83 13.50
C ARG A 277 2.64 -17.38 14.46
N GLY A 278 2.92 -16.68 15.56
CA GLY A 278 3.86 -17.08 16.59
C GLY A 278 5.31 -16.69 16.33
N PHE A 279 5.60 -15.77 15.42
CA PHE A 279 6.94 -15.20 15.25
C PHE A 279 7.04 -13.90 16.04
N SER A 280 7.84 -13.89 17.11
CA SER A 280 8.15 -12.68 17.88
C SER A 280 8.88 -11.64 17.03
N GLU A 281 8.88 -10.39 17.47
CA GLU A 281 9.62 -9.31 16.79
C GLU A 281 11.13 -9.62 16.70
N ALA A 282 11.70 -10.23 17.75
CA ALA A 282 13.10 -10.63 17.76
C ALA A 282 13.39 -11.71 16.71
N GLU A 283 12.55 -12.75 16.61
CA GLU A 283 12.70 -13.79 15.58
C GLU A 283 12.52 -13.22 14.16
N GLN A 284 11.58 -12.29 13.98
CA GLN A 284 11.41 -11.59 12.70
C GLN A 284 12.68 -10.82 12.33
N TYR A 285 13.25 -10.07 13.27
CA TYR A 285 14.49 -9.33 13.07
C TYR A 285 15.66 -10.25 12.75
N GLU A 286 15.85 -11.35 13.49
CA GLU A 286 16.90 -12.34 13.22
C GLU A 286 16.79 -12.93 11.80
N ILE A 287 15.57 -13.22 11.35
CA ILE A 287 15.33 -13.66 9.97
C ILE A 287 15.75 -12.58 8.98
N MET A 288 15.34 -11.33 9.17
CA MET A 288 15.69 -10.24 8.24
C MET A 288 17.19 -9.96 8.23
N ALA A 289 17.84 -9.92 9.39
CA ALA A 289 19.28 -9.69 9.53
C ALA A 289 20.14 -10.81 8.92
N SER A 290 19.55 -11.99 8.68
CA SER A 290 20.21 -13.09 7.96
C SER A 290 20.14 -12.99 6.43
N MET A 291 19.37 -12.03 5.91
CA MET A 291 19.14 -11.83 4.47
C MET A 291 19.96 -10.66 3.93
N SER A 292 20.19 -10.65 2.62
CA SER A 292 21.04 -9.68 1.93
C SER A 292 20.35 -8.33 1.72
N TYR A 293 19.86 -7.70 2.79
CA TYR A 293 19.44 -6.30 2.75
C TYR A 293 20.65 -5.37 2.63
N GLU A 294 20.46 -4.20 2.03
CA GLU A 294 21.45 -3.11 1.98
C GLU A 294 21.02 -1.92 2.83
N GLU A 295 22.02 -1.18 3.33
CA GLU A 295 21.82 0.02 4.14
C GLU A 295 21.66 1.26 3.25
N VAL A 296 20.68 2.11 3.57
CA VAL A 296 20.28 3.30 2.80
C VAL A 296 19.97 4.51 3.67
#